data_AF-A0A2W4R8R6-F1
#
_entry.id   AF-A0A2W4R8R6-F1
#
_cell.length_a   1.000
_cell.length_b   1.000
_cell.length_c   1.000
_cell.angle_alpha   90.00
_cell.angle_beta   90.00
_cell.angle_gamma   90.00
#
_symmetry.space_group_name_H-M   'P 1'
#
loop_
_entity.id
_entity.type
_entity.pdbx_description
1 polymer ?
#
loop_
_entity_poly.entity_id
_entity_poly.type
_entity_poly.pdbx_seq_one_letter_code
_entity_poly.pdbx_strand_id
1 'polypeptide(L)'
;MNPAAGEALEGTWVPVAASVSGQELAVAELRVARFVLEQGEYRIIDRDDQVVDSGNYTIDESVLPRQMDIIGVAGPNSGRVMLAIFELEGDRLTVCYDLERNERPADMQAKEDQLLLSITYARASSVLS
;
A
#
# COMPACT_ATOMS: atom_id res chain seq x y z
N MET A 1 7.41 -25.57 -0.85
CA MET A 1 7.27 -24.81 0.40
C MET A 1 6.53 -23.55 0.02
N ASN A 2 5.37 -23.28 0.62
CA ASN A 2 4.74 -21.97 0.42
C ASN A 2 5.60 -20.94 1.14
N PRO A 3 5.88 -19.78 0.52
CA PRO A 3 6.56 -18.71 1.20
C PRO A 3 5.86 -18.37 2.53
N ALA A 4 6.61 -17.97 3.55
CA ALA A 4 6.03 -17.34 4.72
C ALA A 4 5.22 -16.12 4.24
N ALA A 5 4.08 -15.84 4.84
CA ALA A 5 3.07 -14.98 4.21
C ALA A 5 3.58 -13.52 3.95
N GLY A 6 4.53 -13.01 4.74
CA GLY A 6 5.27 -11.78 4.44
C GLY A 6 6.18 -11.83 3.21
N GLU A 7 6.73 -12.99 2.86
CA GLU A 7 7.53 -13.19 1.64
C GLU A 7 6.68 -13.04 0.36
N ALA A 8 5.35 -13.19 0.44
CA ALA A 8 4.48 -12.99 -0.71
C ALA A 8 4.30 -11.51 -1.07
N LEU A 9 4.43 -10.60 -0.10
CA LEU A 9 4.38 -9.15 -0.32
C LEU A 9 5.70 -8.58 -0.83
N GLU A 10 6.82 -9.24 -0.57
CA GLU A 10 8.14 -8.83 -1.04
C GLU A 10 8.14 -8.63 -2.56
N GLY A 11 8.70 -7.51 -3.01
CA GLY A 11 8.80 -7.18 -4.43
C GLY A 11 8.52 -5.72 -4.75
N THR A 12 8.46 -5.44 -6.05
CA THR A 12 8.13 -4.12 -6.58
C THR A 12 6.72 -4.14 -7.15
N TRP A 13 5.92 -3.16 -6.74
CA TRP A 13 4.51 -3.02 -7.05
C TRP A 13 4.26 -1.71 -7.80
N VAL A 14 3.51 -1.76 -8.89
CA VAL A 14 3.17 -0.62 -9.76
C VAL A 14 1.69 -0.33 -9.61
N PRO A 15 1.26 0.91 -9.29
CA PRO A 15 -0.15 1.23 -9.16
C PRO A 15 -0.85 1.08 -10.50
N VAL A 16 -2.03 0.44 -10.49
CA VAL A 16 -2.85 0.19 -11.68
C VAL A 16 -4.29 0.70 -11.53
N ALA A 17 -4.73 0.97 -10.29
CA ALA A 17 -5.98 1.66 -9.99
C ALA A 17 -5.88 2.36 -8.64
N ALA A 18 -6.65 3.44 -8.47
CA ALA A 18 -6.81 4.09 -7.19
C ALA A 18 -8.23 4.65 -7.03
N SER A 19 -8.68 4.78 -5.81
CA SER A 19 -9.93 5.46 -5.48
C SER A 19 -9.84 6.17 -4.13
N VAL A 20 -10.61 7.25 -4.01
CA VAL A 20 -10.88 7.93 -2.73
C VAL A 20 -12.36 7.78 -2.45
N SER A 21 -12.70 7.08 -1.38
CA SER A 21 -14.08 6.80 -0.97
C SER A 21 -14.94 6.20 -2.09
N GLY A 22 -14.33 5.31 -2.90
CA GLY A 22 -14.97 4.66 -4.04
C GLY A 22 -15.03 5.50 -5.33
N GLN A 23 -14.62 6.76 -5.30
CA GLN A 23 -14.48 7.58 -6.50
C GLN A 23 -13.10 7.36 -7.11
N GLU A 24 -13.06 7.06 -8.41
CA GLU A 24 -11.82 6.77 -9.12
C GLU A 24 -10.86 7.97 -9.08
N LEU A 25 -9.59 7.69 -8.76
CA LEU A 25 -8.48 8.62 -8.83
C LEU A 25 -7.54 8.14 -9.94
N ALA A 26 -7.20 9.03 -10.87
CA ALA A 26 -6.29 8.65 -11.95
C ALA A 26 -4.91 8.29 -11.36
N VAL A 27 -4.37 7.14 -11.76
CA VAL A 27 -3.05 6.68 -11.30
C VAL A 27 -1.95 7.72 -11.58
N ALA A 28 -2.09 8.50 -12.65
CA ALA A 28 -1.18 9.59 -13.00
C ALA A 28 -1.09 10.68 -11.92
N GLU A 29 -2.11 10.84 -11.08
CA GLU A 29 -2.15 11.80 -9.99
C GLU A 29 -1.45 11.28 -8.72
N LEU A 30 -1.25 9.97 -8.60
CA LEU A 30 -0.50 9.40 -7.49
C LEU A 30 0.97 9.78 -7.58
N ARG A 31 1.58 10.18 -6.46
CA ARG A 31 3.04 10.41 -6.40
C ARG A 31 3.84 9.11 -6.50
N VAL A 32 3.30 8.01 -5.96
CA VAL A 32 3.90 6.68 -6.07
C VAL A 32 3.87 6.23 -7.52
N ALA A 33 5.03 5.97 -8.10
CA ALA A 33 5.16 5.21 -9.35
C ALA A 33 5.47 3.75 -9.05
N ARG A 34 6.21 3.48 -7.97
CA ARG A 34 6.55 2.13 -7.51
C ARG A 34 6.53 2.06 -5.99
N PHE A 35 5.88 1.03 -5.45
CA PHE A 35 5.92 0.67 -4.04
C PHE A 35 6.79 -0.58 -3.89
N VAL A 36 7.94 -0.45 -3.24
CA VAL A 36 8.89 -1.54 -3.03
C VAL A 36 8.76 -2.01 -1.59
N LEU A 37 8.58 -3.31 -1.40
CA LEU A 37 8.58 -3.99 -0.12
C LEU A 37 9.74 -4.98 -0.11
N GLU A 38 10.69 -4.81 0.81
CA GLU A 38 11.90 -5.62 0.87
C GLU A 38 12.38 -5.80 2.32
N GLN A 39 12.42 -7.04 2.82
CA GLN A 39 12.93 -7.41 4.14
C GLN A 39 12.29 -6.61 5.30
N GLY A 40 10.99 -6.31 5.22
CA GLY A 40 10.30 -5.48 6.21
C GLY A 40 10.54 -3.97 6.05
N GLU A 41 11.28 -3.53 5.03
CA GLU A 41 11.41 -2.14 4.64
C GLU A 41 10.48 -1.80 3.48
N TYR A 42 10.03 -0.55 3.43
CA TYR A 42 9.29 -0.03 2.28
C TYR A 42 9.99 1.19 1.67
N ARG A 43 9.82 1.35 0.35
CA ARG A 43 10.23 2.54 -0.40
C ARG A 43 9.13 2.94 -1.38
N ILE A 44 8.76 4.21 -1.38
CA ILE A 44 7.95 4.83 -2.43
C ILE A 44 8.90 5.53 -3.39
N ILE A 45 8.85 5.12 -4.64
CA ILE A 45 9.63 5.73 -5.71
C ILE A 45 8.68 6.46 -6.67
N ASP A 46 9.02 7.70 -7.00
CA ASP A 46 8.26 8.54 -7.91
C ASP A 46 8.60 8.28 -9.40
N ARG A 47 8.03 9.09 -10.29
CA ARG A 47 8.21 8.95 -11.74
C ARG A 47 9.58 9.40 -12.23
N ASP A 48 10.33 10.14 -11.43
CA ASP A 48 11.69 10.59 -11.71
C ASP A 48 12.74 9.63 -11.10
N ASP A 49 12.29 8.43 -10.73
CA ASP A 49 13.10 7.35 -10.15
C ASP A 49 13.73 7.71 -8.80
N GLN A 50 13.15 8.67 -8.07
CA GLN A 50 13.63 9.10 -6.76
C GLN A 50 12.89 8.40 -5.63
N VAL A 51 13.63 7.96 -4.61
CA VAL A 51 13.02 7.51 -3.34
C VAL A 51 12.48 8.73 -2.60
N VAL A 52 11.16 8.78 -2.42
CA VAL A 52 10.47 9.97 -1.90
C VAL A 52 9.78 9.77 -0.56
N ASP A 53 9.61 8.53 -0.13
CA ASP A 53 9.16 8.13 1.20
C ASP A 53 9.71 6.73 1.49
N SER A 54 10.17 6.48 2.71
CA SER A 54 10.71 5.17 3.07
C SER A 54 10.63 4.91 4.57
N GLY A 55 10.62 3.63 4.94
CA GLY A 55 10.63 3.22 6.33
C GLY A 55 10.45 1.72 6.47
N ASN A 56 9.73 1.32 7.51
CA ASN A 56 9.48 -0.10 7.81
C ASN A 56 8.01 -0.42 7.63
N TYR A 57 7.70 -1.69 7.43
CA TYR A 57 6.34 -2.17 7.49
C TYR A 57 6.21 -3.45 8.31
N THR A 58 5.05 -3.66 8.89
CA THR A 58 4.65 -4.92 9.50
C THR A 58 3.30 -5.35 8.94
N ILE A 59 2.99 -6.64 9.06
CA ILE A 59 1.71 -7.20 8.65
C ILE A 59 1.14 -8.13 9.70
N ASP A 60 -0.19 -8.20 9.76
CA ASP A 60 -0.93 -9.23 10.47
C ASP A 60 -1.95 -9.87 9.53
N GLU A 61 -1.66 -11.10 9.13
CA GLU A 61 -2.50 -11.90 8.24
C GLU A 61 -3.36 -12.91 9.02
N SER A 62 -3.28 -12.92 10.35
CA SER A 62 -4.10 -13.78 11.21
C SER A 62 -5.52 -13.23 11.42
N VAL A 63 -5.76 -12.00 10.98
CA VAL A 63 -7.02 -11.26 11.08
C VAL A 63 -7.56 -10.91 9.69
N LEU A 64 -8.87 -10.69 9.61
CA LEU A 64 -9.56 -10.26 8.40
C LEU A 64 -10.39 -9.00 8.70
N PRO A 65 -10.21 -7.90 7.93
CA PRO A 65 -9.23 -7.70 6.85
C PRO A 65 -7.77 -7.81 7.33
N ARG A 66 -6.86 -8.26 6.45
CA ARG A 66 -5.43 -8.35 6.78
C ARG A 66 -4.88 -6.94 7.01
N GLN A 67 -3.96 -6.81 7.94
CA GLN A 67 -3.51 -5.51 8.42
C GLN A 67 -2.07 -5.23 8.01
N MET A 68 -1.77 -3.96 7.74
CA MET A 68 -0.43 -3.48 7.44
C MET A 68 -0.17 -2.19 8.22
N ASP A 69 0.99 -2.10 8.86
CA ASP A 69 1.45 -0.83 9.45
C ASP A 69 2.61 -0.32 8.62
N ILE A 70 2.53 0.94 8.19
CA ILE A 70 3.61 1.64 7.49
C ILE A 70 4.22 2.64 8.45
N ILE A 71 5.48 2.43 8.81
CA ILE A 71 6.22 3.18 9.82
C ILE A 71 7.23 4.06 9.11
N GLY A 72 6.90 5.33 8.92
CA GLY A 72 7.70 6.25 8.12
C GLY A 72 8.99 6.68 8.83
N VAL A 73 10.12 6.56 8.13
CA VAL A 73 11.45 6.93 8.63
C VAL A 73 11.96 8.19 7.92
N ALA A 74 11.82 8.26 6.60
CA ALA A 74 12.25 9.41 5.79
C ALA A 74 11.18 9.78 4.75
N GLY A 75 11.11 11.06 4.41
CA GLY A 75 10.09 11.61 3.52
C GLY A 75 8.92 12.27 4.27
N PRO A 76 7.81 12.58 3.56
CA PRO A 76 6.65 13.28 4.13
C PRO A 76 6.00 12.56 5.32
N ASN A 77 6.18 11.24 5.45
CA ASN A 77 5.60 10.47 6.54
C ASN A 77 6.59 10.15 7.67
N SER A 78 7.78 10.77 7.70
CA SER A 78 8.76 10.55 8.76
C SER A 78 8.15 10.76 10.16
N GLY A 79 8.33 9.77 11.05
CA GLY A 79 7.80 9.79 12.41
C GLY A 79 6.32 9.44 12.53
N ARG A 80 5.63 9.13 11.43
CA ARG A 80 4.23 8.71 11.42
C ARG A 80 4.11 7.20 11.29
N VAL A 81 3.06 6.65 11.92
CA VAL A 81 2.58 5.29 11.66
C VAL A 81 1.25 5.41 10.95
N MET A 82 1.16 4.83 9.74
CA MET A 82 -0.08 4.74 8.98
C MET A 82 -0.64 3.33 9.13
N LEU A 83 -1.87 3.24 9.65
CA LEU A 83 -2.57 1.98 9.85
C LEU A 83 -3.41 1.67 8.61
N ALA A 84 -3.11 0.56 7.95
CA ALA A 84 -3.75 0.15 6.71
C ALA A 84 -4.36 -1.25 6.83
N ILE A 85 -5.21 -1.58 5.87
CA ILE A 85 -5.57 -2.96 5.56
C ILE A 85 -5.12 -3.28 4.14
N PHE A 86 -4.93 -4.57 3.85
CA PHE A 86 -4.53 -5.00 2.52
C PHE A 86 -5.19 -6.30 2.08
N GLU A 87 -5.27 -6.48 0.77
CA GLU A 87 -5.64 -7.73 0.10
C GLU A 87 -4.53 -8.10 -0.88
N LEU A 88 -4.10 -9.35 -0.85
CA LEU A 88 -3.09 -9.89 -1.75
C LEU A 88 -3.65 -11.09 -2.50
N GLU A 89 -3.77 -10.96 -3.82
CA GLU A 89 -4.29 -11.97 -4.74
C GLU A 89 -3.27 -12.21 -5.87
N GLY A 90 -2.32 -13.11 -5.62
CA GLY A 90 -1.23 -13.39 -6.56
C GLY A 90 -0.35 -12.17 -6.80
N ASP A 91 -0.40 -11.63 -8.02
CA ASP A 91 0.35 -10.43 -8.44
C ASP A 91 -0.48 -9.14 -8.33
N ARG A 92 -1.57 -9.16 -7.57
CA ARG A 92 -2.41 -8.00 -7.29
C ARG A 92 -2.43 -7.70 -5.80
N LEU A 93 -2.01 -6.49 -5.43
CA LEU A 93 -2.01 -5.99 -4.06
C LEU A 93 -2.92 -4.78 -3.98
N THR A 94 -3.92 -4.79 -3.10
CA THR A 94 -4.70 -3.57 -2.77
C THR A 94 -4.38 -3.16 -1.35
N VAL A 95 -4.04 -1.89 -1.14
CA VAL A 95 -3.83 -1.31 0.19
C VAL A 95 -4.80 -0.16 0.39
N CYS A 96 -5.47 -0.14 1.54
CA CYS A 96 -6.44 0.88 1.92
C CYS A 96 -6.02 1.60 3.20
N TYR A 97 -6.09 2.93 3.17
CA TYR A 97 -5.70 3.84 4.23
C TYR A 97 -6.86 4.76 4.60
N ASP A 98 -7.03 5.07 5.88
CA ASP A 98 -7.91 6.17 6.31
C ASP A 98 -7.10 7.48 6.34
N LEU A 99 -7.41 8.40 5.43
CA LEU A 99 -6.68 9.66 5.27
C LEU A 99 -7.04 10.72 6.32
N GLU A 100 -8.18 10.59 6.98
CA GLU A 100 -8.71 11.60 7.88
C GLU A 100 -8.48 11.23 9.34
N ARG A 101 -8.81 9.97 9.69
CA ARG A 101 -8.89 9.54 11.09
C ARG A 101 -7.57 8.98 11.61
N ASN A 102 -6.62 8.64 10.72
CA ASN A 102 -5.43 7.84 11.05
C ASN A 102 -5.79 6.54 11.80
N GLU A 103 -7.01 6.04 11.62
CA GLU A 103 -7.47 4.78 12.18
C GLU A 103 -7.26 3.66 11.16
N ARG A 104 -7.19 2.42 11.64
CA ARG A 104 -7.18 1.28 10.73
C ARG A 104 -8.56 1.16 10.06
N PRO A 105 -8.66 1.12 8.71
CA PRO A 105 -9.93 0.87 8.06
C PRO A 105 -10.52 -0.48 8.48
N ALA A 106 -11.82 -0.51 8.76
CA ALA A 106 -12.52 -1.75 9.11
C ALA A 106 -12.89 -2.60 7.88
N ASP A 107 -12.90 -1.99 6.69
CA ASP A 107 -13.30 -2.58 5.41
C ASP A 107 -12.61 -1.81 4.26
N MET A 108 -12.54 -2.40 3.07
CA MET A 108 -12.04 -1.77 1.85
C MET A 108 -13.01 -0.73 1.28
N GLN A 109 -14.28 -0.82 1.67
CA GLN A 109 -15.33 0.09 1.24
C GLN A 109 -15.55 1.17 2.30
N ALA A 110 -15.52 2.44 1.86
CA ALA A 110 -15.85 3.56 2.72
C ALA A 110 -17.30 3.45 3.21
N LYS A 111 -17.50 3.68 4.50
CA LYS A 111 -18.82 3.84 5.10
C LYS A 111 -19.00 5.30 5.46
N GLU A 112 -20.20 5.83 5.22
CA GLU A 112 -20.54 7.21 5.55
C GLU A 112 -19.55 8.20 4.89
N ASP A 113 -19.06 9.19 5.65
CA ASP A 113 -18.17 10.25 5.18
C ASP A 113 -16.66 9.87 5.33
N GLN A 114 -16.32 8.59 5.44
CA GLN A 114 -14.92 8.15 5.54
C GLN A 114 -14.11 8.48 4.28
N LEU A 115 -12.92 9.06 4.47
CA LEU A 115 -11.94 9.30 3.42
C LEU A 115 -10.95 8.14 3.30
N LEU A 116 -11.39 7.06 2.65
CA LEU A 116 -10.54 5.90 2.40
C LEU A 116 -9.81 6.04 1.06
N LEU A 117 -8.48 6.05 1.09
CA LEU A 117 -7.65 5.91 -0.10
C LEU A 117 -7.34 4.43 -0.32
N SER A 118 -7.82 3.88 -1.42
CA SER A 118 -7.47 2.54 -1.88
C SER A 118 -6.56 2.64 -3.09
N ILE A 119 -5.41 1.97 -3.05
CA ILE A 119 -4.52 1.84 -4.21
C ILE A 119 -4.34 0.36 -4.50
N THR A 120 -4.66 -0.03 -5.73
CA THR A 120 -4.36 -1.34 -6.25
C THR A 120 -3.09 -1.27 -7.08
N TYR A 121 -2.18 -2.18 -6.80
CA TYR A 121 -0.93 -2.40 -7.49
C TYR A 121 -0.91 -3.75 -8.20
N ALA A 122 -0.17 -3.81 -9.29
CA ALA A 122 0.27 -5.04 -9.93
C ALA A 122 1.76 -5.26 -9.68
N ARG A 123 2.21 -6.51 -9.54
CA ARG A 123 3.63 -6.82 -9.42
C ARG A 123 4.37 -6.37 -10.69
N ALA A 124 5.52 -5.73 -10.56
CA ALA A 124 6.24 -5.16 -11.71
C ALA A 124 6.54 -6.21 -12.80
N SER A 125 6.84 -7.46 -12.40
CA SER A 125 7.07 -8.58 -13.32
C SER A 125 5.85 -8.96 -14.17
N SER A 126 4.62 -8.69 -13.70
CA SER A 126 3.39 -9.01 -14.45
C SER A 126 2.94 -7.86 -15.36
N VAL A 127 3.52 -6.67 -15.21
CA VAL A 127 3.21 -5.49 -16.04
C VAL A 127 4.18 -5.36 -17.23
N LEU A 128 5.39 -5.92 -17.10
CA LEU A 128 6.45 -5.86 -18.11
C LEU A 128 6.52 -7.10 -19.02
N SER A 129 5.56 -8.02 -18.90
CA SER A 129 5.44 -9.25 -19.70
C SER A 129 4.58 -9.08 -20.94
#